data_AF-Q7SFN1-F1
#
_entry.id   AF-Q7SFN1-F1
#
_cell.length_a   1.000
_cell.length_b   1.000
_cell.length_c   1.000
_cell.angle_alpha   90.00
_cell.angle_beta   90.00
_cell.angle_gamma   90.00
#
_symmetry.space_group_name_H-M   'P 1'
#
loop_
_entity.id
_entity.type
_entity.pdbx_description
1 polymer ?
#
loop_
_entity_poly.entity_id
_entity_poly.type
_entity_poly.pdbx_seq_one_letter_code
_entity_poly.pdbx_strand_id
1 'polypeptide(L)'
;MADKLRTQQELERLQAKYIGTGHPDTTSWEWKTNIHRDTYSSIVGHPPLLSYIALAENEPAAKVRARLIRKMLQPMGPPPPREGEEPMLVDRKADA
;
A
#
# COMPACT_ATOMS: atom_id res chain seq x y z
N MET A 1 -2.70 -0.99 35.70
CA MET A 1 -1.99 -0.08 34.76
C MET A 1 -0.86 -0.80 34.02
N ALA A 2 -0.08 -1.66 34.69
CA ALA A 2 1.00 -2.44 34.06
C ALA A 2 0.55 -3.30 32.86
N ASP A 3 -0.60 -3.97 32.95
CA ASP A 3 -1.08 -4.82 31.84
C ASP A 3 -1.42 -4.01 30.58
N LYS A 4 -2.04 -2.84 30.74
CA LYS A 4 -2.35 -1.94 29.60
C LYS A 4 -1.08 -1.48 28.89
N LEU A 5 -0.05 -1.12 29.65
CA LEU A 5 1.24 -0.73 29.10
C LEU A 5 1.92 -1.90 28.37
N ARG A 6 1.87 -3.11 28.95
CA ARG A 6 2.40 -4.31 28.31
C ARG A 6 1.69 -4.60 26.97
N THR A 7 0.37 -4.46 26.93
CA THR A 7 -0.39 -4.65 25.69
C THR A 7 -0.06 -3.62 24.61
N GLN A 8 0.20 -2.36 24.99
CA GLN A 8 0.61 -1.31 24.05
C GLN A 8 1.99 -1.60 23.45
N GLN A 9 2.97 -1.95 24.29
CA GLN A 9 4.31 -2.33 23.84
C GLN A 9 4.28 -3.55 22.90
N GLU A 10 3.41 -4.52 23.20
CA GLU A 10 3.25 -5.69 22.33
C GLU A 10 2.61 -5.34 20.99
N LEU A 11 1.62 -4.43 20.97
CA LEU A 11 1.03 -3.91 19.74
C LEU A 11 2.06 -3.19 18.87
N GLU A 12 2.84 -2.28 19.45
CA GLU A 12 3.90 -1.54 18.75
C GLU A 12 4.95 -2.50 18.17
N ARG A 13 5.34 -3.53 18.94
CA ARG A 13 6.25 -4.57 18.48
C ARG A 13 5.68 -5.33 17.27
N LEU A 14 4.38 -5.66 17.31
CA LEU A 14 3.72 -6.36 16.19
C LEU A 14 3.60 -5.45 14.96
N GLN A 15 3.30 -4.16 15.13
CA GLN A 15 3.24 -3.18 14.04
C GLN A 15 4.60 -2.99 13.38
N ALA A 16 5.69 -3.00 14.14
CA ALA A 16 7.05 -2.93 13.60
C ALA A 16 7.44 -4.19 12.80
N LYS A 17 6.93 -5.36 13.19
CA LYS A 17 7.23 -6.64 12.53
C LYS A 17 6.35 -6.89 11.31
N TYR A 18 5.07 -6.58 11.40
CA TYR A 18 4.05 -6.88 10.41
C TYR A 18 3.51 -5.57 9.83
N ILE A 19 4.14 -5.15 8.73
CA ILE A 19 3.74 -3.95 7.99
C ILE A 19 2.26 -4.08 7.58
N GLY A 20 1.49 -3.02 7.82
CA GLY A 20 0.04 -3.01 7.53
C GLY A 20 -0.85 -3.34 8.73
N THR A 21 -0.27 -3.70 9.87
CA THR A 21 -1.04 -3.83 11.13
C THR A 21 -1.62 -2.48 11.54
N GLY A 22 -2.95 -2.39 11.63
CA GLY A 22 -3.66 -1.15 11.96
C GLY A 22 -3.69 -0.80 13.45
N HIS A 23 -4.30 0.35 13.74
CA HIS A 23 -4.70 0.84 15.05
C HIS A 23 -6.06 1.57 14.92
N PRO A 24 -6.74 1.93 16.03
CA PRO A 24 -8.05 2.58 15.98
C PRO A 24 -8.11 3.86 15.13
N ASP A 25 -6.99 4.58 15.02
CA ASP A 25 -6.90 5.83 14.25
C ASP A 25 -6.35 5.62 12.83
N THR A 26 -6.24 4.38 12.35
CA THR A 26 -5.82 4.11 10.97
C THR A 26 -6.83 4.70 10.01
N THR A 27 -6.35 5.59 9.14
CA THR A 27 -7.18 6.29 8.17
C THR A 27 -7.62 5.38 7.04
N SER A 28 -8.71 5.77 6.35
CA SER A 28 -9.16 5.06 5.15
C SER A 28 -8.07 4.98 4.06
N TRP A 29 -7.24 6.02 3.95
CA TRP A 29 -6.15 6.05 2.97
C TRP A 29 -5.03 5.07 3.32
N GLU A 30 -4.60 5.00 4.59
CA GLU A 30 -3.57 4.06 5.04
C GLU A 30 -4.01 2.61 4.83
N TRP A 31 -5.24 2.28 5.25
CA TRP A 31 -5.81 0.94 5.06
C TRP A 31 -5.84 0.55 3.58
N LYS A 32 -6.45 1.39 2.72
CA LYS A 32 -6.54 1.09 1.28
C LYS A 32 -5.16 0.96 0.64
N THR A 33 -4.21 1.80 1.03
CA THR A 33 -2.83 1.74 0.52
C THR A 33 -2.17 0.42 0.85
N ASN A 34 -2.33 -0.09 2.07
CA ASN A 34 -1.80 -1.39 2.47
C ASN A 34 -2.46 -2.52 1.67
N ILE A 35 -3.80 -2.52 1.55
CA ILE A 35 -4.53 -3.54 0.76
C ILE A 35 -4.07 -3.59 -0.71
N HIS A 36 -3.86 -2.43 -1.35
CA HIS A 36 -3.39 -2.39 -2.74
C HIS A 36 -1.96 -2.91 -2.86
N ARG A 37 -1.08 -2.58 -1.89
CA ARG A 37 0.28 -3.13 -1.84
C ARG A 37 0.25 -4.65 -1.67
N ASP A 38 -0.58 -5.18 -0.78
CA ASP A 38 -0.72 -6.63 -0.58
C ASP A 38 -1.23 -7.34 -1.83
N THR A 39 -2.17 -6.70 -2.54
CA THR A 39 -2.69 -7.19 -3.83
C THR A 39 -1.60 -7.25 -4.89
N TYR A 40 -0.83 -6.17 -5.08
CA TYR A 40 0.26 -6.14 -6.05
C TYR A 40 1.40 -7.11 -5.69
N SER A 41 1.74 -7.21 -4.40
CA SER A 41 2.70 -8.20 -3.89
C SER A 41 2.25 -9.62 -4.23
N SER A 42 0.97 -9.94 -3.98
CA SER A 42 0.39 -11.25 -4.28
C SER A 42 0.40 -11.56 -5.77
N ILE A 43 0.03 -10.59 -6.62
CA ILE A 43 0.09 -10.77 -8.08
C ILE A 43 1.51 -11.06 -8.55
N VAL A 44 2.49 -10.29 -8.08
CA VAL A 44 3.89 -10.44 -8.48
C VAL A 44 4.53 -11.71 -7.93
N GLY A 45 4.12 -12.14 -6.73
CA GLY A 45 4.64 -13.33 -6.06
C GLY A 45 4.10 -14.66 -6.58
N HIS A 46 2.93 -14.67 -7.23
CA HIS A 46 2.30 -15.88 -7.76
C HIS A 46 2.41 -15.91 -9.30
N PRO A 47 3.30 -16.75 -9.88
CA PRO A 47 3.51 -16.80 -11.33
C PRO A 47 2.24 -16.99 -12.16
N PRO A 48 1.26 -17.85 -11.77
CA PRO A 48 0.02 -17.99 -12.55
C PRO A 48 -0.79 -16.69 -12.64
N LEU A 49 -0.84 -15.92 -11.55
CA LEU A 49 -1.60 -14.67 -11.50
C LEU A 49 -0.91 -13.57 -12.30
N LEU A 50 0.43 -13.48 -12.22
CA LEU A 50 1.20 -12.59 -13.07
C LEU A 50 1.04 -12.92 -14.55
N SER A 51 1.11 -14.20 -14.92
CA SER A 51 0.93 -14.67 -16.30
C SER A 51 -0.47 -14.37 -16.83
N TYR A 52 -1.51 -14.53 -16.01
CA TYR A 52 -2.88 -14.21 -16.38
C TYR A 52 -3.04 -12.73 -16.78
N ILE A 53 -2.49 -11.82 -15.97
CA ILE A 53 -2.55 -10.37 -16.25
C ILE A 53 -1.68 -10.01 -17.46
N ALA A 54 -0.46 -10.57 -17.54
CA ALA A 54 0.44 -10.32 -18.66
C ALA A 54 -0.13 -10.77 -20.00
N LEU A 55 -0.85 -11.90 -20.01
CA LEU A 55 -1.55 -12.39 -21.19
C LEU A 55 -2.71 -11.46 -21.58
N ALA A 56 -3.53 -11.04 -20.60
CA ALA A 56 -4.66 -10.13 -20.85
C ALA A 56 -4.23 -8.77 -21.40
N GLU A 57 -3.09 -8.25 -20.93
CA GLU A 57 -2.52 -6.97 -21.37
C GLU A 57 -1.62 -7.09 -22.61
N ASN A 58 -1.35 -8.31 -23.10
CA ASN A 58 -0.43 -8.61 -24.20
C ASN A 58 0.96 -7.96 -24.01
N GLU A 59 1.52 -8.06 -22.80
CA GLU A 59 2.80 -7.46 -22.43
C GLU A 59 3.73 -8.51 -21.80
N PRO A 60 5.06 -8.39 -21.95
CA PRO A 60 5.99 -9.31 -21.33
C PRO A 60 5.81 -9.34 -19.80
N ALA A 61 5.80 -10.53 -19.19
CA ALA A 61 5.60 -10.70 -17.75
C ALA A 61 6.61 -9.87 -16.91
N ALA A 62 7.85 -9.71 -17.40
CA ALA A 62 8.86 -8.87 -16.75
C ALA A 62 8.45 -7.39 -16.70
N LYS A 63 7.83 -6.87 -17.76
CA LYS A 63 7.36 -5.47 -17.85
C LYS A 63 6.15 -5.26 -16.94
N VAL A 64 5.20 -6.19 -16.93
CA VAL A 64 4.04 -6.16 -16.03
C VAL A 64 4.48 -6.21 -14.58
N ARG A 65 5.40 -7.13 -14.23
CA ARG A 65 5.99 -7.21 -12.89
C ARG A 65 6.62 -5.90 -12.45
N ALA A 66 7.47 -5.30 -13.29
CA ALA A 66 8.10 -4.02 -12.98
C ALA A 66 7.06 -2.89 -12.80
N ARG A 67 6.02 -2.86 -13.63
CA ARG A 67 4.93 -1.89 -13.53
C ARG A 67 4.15 -2.04 -12.22
N LEU A 68 3.78 -3.26 -11.84
CA LEU A 68 3.04 -3.52 -10.59
C LEU A 68 3.86 -3.15 -9.36
N ILE A 69 5.16 -3.45 -9.33
CA ILE A 69 6.07 -3.01 -8.24
C ILE A 69 6.12 -1.48 -8.15
N ARG A 70 6.23 -0.77 -9.28
CA ARG A 70 6.23 0.71 -9.29
C ARG A 70 4.93 1.31 -8.76
N LYS A 71 3.78 0.69 -9.09
CA LYS A 71 2.46 1.12 -8.57
C LYS A 71 2.34 1.01 -7.05
N MET A 72 3.20 0.25 -6.37
CA MET A 72 3.18 0.11 -4.90
C MET A 72 3.61 1.39 -4.17
N LEU A 73 4.31 2.32 -4.83
CA LEU A 73 4.79 3.56 -4.18
C LEU A 73 3.61 4.37 -3.64
N GLN A 74 2.62 4.64 -4.48
CA GLN A 74 1.47 5.46 -4.14
C GLN A 74 0.19 4.98 -4.87
N PRO A 75 -0.34 3.79 -4.52
CA PRO A 75 -1.44 3.18 -5.23
C PRO A 75 -2.77 3.94 -5.09
N MET A 76 -2.93 4.68 -3.98
CA MET A 76 -4.15 5.44 -3.66
C MET A 76 -3.98 6.95 -3.84
N GLY A 77 -2.94 7.39 -4.56
CA GLY A 77 -2.60 8.81 -4.68
C GLY A 77 -2.05 9.41 -3.37
N PRO A 78 -1.82 10.74 -3.36
CA PRO A 78 -1.36 11.45 -2.18
C PRO A 78 -2.24 11.22 -0.95
N PRO A 79 -1.65 11.10 0.25
CA PRO A 79 -2.43 11.06 1.47
C PRO A 79 -3.27 12.32 1.60
N PRO A 80 -4.47 12.24 2.20
CA PRO A 80 -5.24 13.43 2.53
C PRO A 80 -4.41 14.33 3.47
N PRO A 81 -4.59 15.66 3.40
CA PRO A 81 -3.97 16.56 4.36
C PRO A 81 -4.37 16.15 5.79
N ARG A 82 -3.42 16.20 6.73
CA ARG A 82 -3.75 16.03 8.14
C ARG A 82 -4.58 17.22 8.59
N GLU A 83 -5.47 17.03 9.57
CA GLU A 83 -6.23 18.15 10.14
C GLU A 83 -5.27 19.28 10.57
N GLY A 84 -5.35 20.43 9.91
CA GLY A 84 -4.49 21.60 10.16
C GLY A 84 -3.37 21.85 9.13
N GLU A 85 -3.17 20.97 8.15
CA GLU A 85 -2.20 21.17 7.06
C GLU A 85 -2.95 21.54 5.76
N GLU A 86 -2.62 22.68 5.15
CA GLU A 86 -3.12 23.06 3.82
C GLU A 86 -2.74 22.00 2.78
N PRO A 87 -3.64 21.64 1.83
CA PRO A 87 -3.34 20.64 0.82
C PRO A 87 -2.21 21.14 -0.08
N MET A 88 -1.09 20.41 -0.10
CA MET A 88 -0.07 20.55 -1.14
C MET A 88 -0.71 20.18 -2.48
N LEU A 89 -1.03 21.20 -3.29
CA LEU A 89 -1.48 21.05 -4.67
C LEU A 89 -0.35 20.40 -5.48
N VAL A 90 -0.41 19.07 -5.64
CA VAL A 90 0.42 18.38 -6.63
C VAL A 90 -0.29 18.51 -7.97
N ASP A 91 0.20 19.43 -8.80
CA ASP A 91 -0.26 19.65 -10.17
C ASP A 91 -0.33 18.31 -10.94
N ARG A 92 -1.55 17.83 -11.21
CA ARG A 92 -1.78 16.79 -12.21
C ARG A 92 -1.63 17.40 -13.60
N LYS A 93 -0.39 17.61 -14.04
CA LYS A 93 -0.06 17.85 -15.45
C LYS A 93 1.13 16.99 -15.87
N ALA A 94 0.87 15.71 -16.05
CA ALA A 94 1.57 14.83 -16.97
C ALA A 94 0.83 13.50 -16.94
N ASP A 95 0.07 13.23 -18.00
CA ASP A 95 -0.30 11.91 -18.55
C ASP A 95 -1.47 12.14 -19.51
N ALA A 96 -1.14 12.82 -20.61
CA ALA A 96 -1.85 12.79 -21.89
C ALA A 96 -0.95 12.03 -22.88
#